data_AF-A0A817A9V4-F1
#
_entry.id   AF-A0A817A9V4-F1
#
_cell.length_a   1.000
_cell.length_b   1.000
_cell.length_c   1.000
_cell.angle_alpha   90.00
_cell.angle_beta   90.00
_cell.angle_gamma   90.00
#
_symmetry.space_group_name_H-M   'P 1'
#
loop_
_entity.id
_entity.type
_entity.pdbx_description
1 polymer ?
#
loop_
_entity_poly.entity_id
_entity_poly.type
_entity_poly.pdbx_seq_one_letter_code
_entity_poly.pdbx_strand_id
1 'polypeptide(L)'
;MKQDFSLMKEMSIYTHVGPNERFQQLNEFLNDIQKREEGRKELKADRSRDGRSLAYLSAKNLDKWILIYSQRDSQIAHSFVDSLYKVCTPFGMRVDFPEMIELPDDRSEAFIRAIENKANPQLDLVCCILTNNRKDRCDAIKNVLYVDCPVPSQMLLSKTLQKPGQLMSVATKFGIEINAKLVGEIWASKTLMRIGIDTYRDSQSRSSQMVGFVASINPTCTRYYPRVIEQRSTKDFISGLKSCMQNALQKYHHVNGVLPAKIIVYRDGVNDLQLLDVTENKLPVLNEICMKTQEGYE
;
A
#
# COMPACT_ATOMS: atom_id res chain seq x y z
N MET A 1 -23.72 -2.08 6.88
CA MET A 1 -23.41 -3.07 5.83
C MET A 1 -21.91 -3.29 5.64
N LYS A 2 -21.12 -2.30 5.16
CA LYS A 2 -19.67 -2.50 4.88
C LYS A 2 -18.78 -2.82 6.10
N GLN A 3 -19.22 -2.52 7.32
CA GLN A 3 -18.49 -2.82 8.56
C GLN A 3 -18.74 -4.24 9.09
N ASP A 4 -19.76 -4.93 8.58
CA ASP A 4 -20.09 -6.31 8.97
C ASP A 4 -19.46 -7.27 7.98
N PHE A 5 -18.29 -7.80 8.36
CA PHE A 5 -17.55 -8.76 7.54
C PHE A 5 -18.31 -10.07 7.32
N SER A 6 -19.23 -10.45 8.22
CA SER A 6 -20.05 -11.66 8.06
C SER A 6 -21.06 -11.46 6.95
N LEU A 7 -21.79 -10.34 7.00
CA LEU A 7 -22.76 -9.97 5.97
C LEU A 7 -22.09 -9.72 4.61
N MET A 8 -20.91 -9.09 4.58
CA MET A 8 -20.14 -8.92 3.35
C MET A 8 -19.66 -10.27 2.77
N LYS A 9 -19.30 -11.23 3.63
CA LYS A 9 -18.94 -12.59 3.20
C LYS A 9 -20.15 -13.34 2.66
N GLU A 10 -21.30 -13.22 3.31
CA GLU A 10 -22.55 -13.85 2.88
C GLU A 10 -23.03 -13.25 1.55
N MET A 11 -23.04 -11.92 1.43
CA MET A 11 -23.28 -11.25 0.14
C MET A 11 -22.27 -11.67 -0.92
N SER A 12 -20.99 -11.87 -0.55
CA SER A 12 -19.99 -12.36 -1.50
C SER A 12 -20.34 -13.74 -2.04
N ILE A 13 -20.97 -14.63 -1.25
CA ILE A 13 -21.41 -15.94 -1.76
C ILE A 13 -22.43 -15.78 -2.90
N TYR A 14 -23.33 -14.80 -2.80
CA TYR A 14 -24.36 -14.53 -3.81
C TYR A 14 -23.91 -13.61 -4.96
N THR A 15 -22.85 -12.81 -4.76
CA THR A 15 -22.37 -11.83 -5.74
C THR A 15 -21.05 -12.23 -6.42
N HIS A 16 -20.34 -13.21 -5.86
CA HIS A 16 -19.10 -13.74 -6.41
C HIS A 16 -19.39 -14.75 -7.52
N VAL A 17 -19.57 -14.23 -8.72
CA VAL A 17 -19.66 -15.04 -9.93
C VAL A 17 -18.26 -15.35 -10.45
N GLY A 18 -17.93 -16.64 -10.57
CA GLY A 18 -16.62 -17.09 -11.05
C GLY A 18 -16.37 -16.73 -12.53
N PRO A 19 -15.12 -16.73 -13.02
CA PRO A 19 -14.81 -16.30 -14.39
C PRO A 19 -15.59 -17.03 -15.49
N ASN A 20 -15.86 -18.33 -15.32
CA ASN A 20 -16.59 -19.15 -16.29
C ASN A 20 -18.10 -18.88 -16.28
N GLU A 21 -18.72 -18.78 -15.11
CA GLU A 21 -20.12 -18.39 -14.97
C GLU A 21 -20.32 -16.94 -15.42
N ARG A 22 -19.39 -16.05 -15.08
CA ARG A 22 -19.40 -14.66 -15.51
C ARG A 22 -19.21 -14.59 -17.02
N PHE A 23 -18.38 -15.45 -17.62
CA PHE A 23 -18.22 -15.59 -19.08
C PHE A 23 -19.48 -16.14 -19.75
N GLN A 24 -20.20 -17.08 -19.15
CA GLN A 24 -21.49 -17.54 -19.68
C GLN A 24 -22.55 -16.44 -19.60
N GLN A 25 -22.71 -15.79 -18.45
CA GLN A 25 -23.62 -14.64 -18.30
C GLN A 25 -23.22 -13.48 -19.21
N LEU A 26 -21.92 -13.21 -19.36
CA LEU A 26 -21.43 -12.23 -20.33
C LEU A 26 -21.73 -12.68 -21.75
N ASN A 27 -21.58 -13.95 -22.11
CA ASN A 27 -21.86 -14.42 -23.47
C ASN A 27 -23.35 -14.35 -23.79
N GLU A 28 -24.23 -14.67 -22.85
CA GLU A 28 -25.67 -14.48 -22.99
C GLU A 28 -26.00 -13.01 -23.22
N PHE A 29 -25.43 -12.11 -22.40
CA PHE A 29 -25.56 -10.67 -22.55
C PHE A 29 -24.92 -10.12 -23.84
N LEU A 30 -23.76 -10.63 -24.24
CA LEU A 30 -23.04 -10.28 -25.47
C LEU A 30 -23.81 -10.77 -26.70
N ASN A 31 -24.47 -11.92 -26.64
CA ASN A 31 -25.36 -12.41 -27.70
C ASN A 31 -26.60 -11.52 -27.85
N ASP A 32 -27.08 -10.92 -26.75
CA ASP A 32 -28.17 -9.94 -26.79
C ASP A 32 -27.71 -8.55 -27.28
N ILE A 33 -26.46 -8.17 -27.00
CA ILE A 33 -25.85 -6.94 -27.54
C ILE A 33 -25.47 -7.09 -29.02
N GLN A 34 -25.03 -8.27 -29.46
CA GLN A 34 -24.68 -8.55 -30.87
C GLN A 34 -25.87 -8.46 -31.83
N LYS A 35 -27.11 -8.44 -31.32
CA LYS A 35 -28.32 -8.12 -32.09
C LYS A 35 -28.47 -6.63 -32.41
N ARG A 36 -27.60 -5.76 -31.89
CA ARG A 36 -27.60 -4.29 -32.11
C ARG A 36 -26.33 -3.87 -32.85
N GLU A 37 -26.48 -3.08 -33.91
CA GLU A 37 -25.42 -2.72 -34.88
C GLU A 37 -24.20 -1.99 -34.26
N GLU A 38 -24.38 -1.31 -33.12
CA GLU A 38 -23.38 -0.41 -32.54
C GLU A 38 -22.31 -1.11 -31.67
N GLY A 39 -22.55 -2.34 -31.18
CA GLY A 39 -21.68 -3.01 -30.20
C GLY A 39 -20.43 -3.71 -30.76
N ARG A 40 -20.21 -3.65 -32.08
CA ARG A 40 -19.26 -4.53 -32.79
C ARG A 40 -17.78 -4.10 -32.76
N LYS A 41 -17.45 -2.90 -32.29
CA LYS A 41 -16.16 -2.26 -32.62
C LYS A 41 -15.06 -2.30 -31.56
N GLU A 42 -15.30 -2.67 -30.32
CA GLU A 42 -14.27 -2.56 -29.28
C GLU A 42 -14.19 -3.81 -28.40
N LEU A 43 -12.97 -4.35 -28.22
CA LEU A 43 -12.44 -5.10 -27.06
C LEU A 43 -11.60 -6.36 -27.40
N LYS A 44 -10.27 -6.20 -27.24
CA LYS A 44 -9.24 -7.19 -26.84
C LYS A 44 -8.14 -6.38 -26.13
N ALA A 45 -7.41 -6.76 -25.09
CA ALA A 45 -7.29 -7.93 -24.18
C ALA A 45 -6.34 -7.50 -23.01
N ASP A 46 -6.27 -8.23 -21.87
CA ASP A 46 -5.00 -8.83 -21.35
C ASP A 46 -5.20 -9.70 -20.08
N ARG A 47 -4.28 -10.66 -19.86
CA ARG A 47 -4.20 -11.67 -18.78
C ARG A 47 -2.92 -11.47 -17.95
N SER A 48 -2.93 -11.83 -16.66
CA SER A 48 -1.73 -11.94 -15.83
C SER A 48 -1.47 -13.38 -15.34
N ARG A 49 -0.20 -13.79 -15.25
CA ARG A 49 0.26 -15.04 -14.61
C ARG A 49 1.56 -14.86 -13.81
N ASP A 50 1.55 -15.53 -12.65
CA ASP A 50 2.62 -16.13 -11.84
C ASP A 50 3.97 -15.42 -11.64
N GLY A 51 4.16 -14.87 -10.44
CA GLY A 51 5.44 -14.42 -9.88
C GLY A 51 6.08 -15.47 -8.98
N ARG A 52 6.60 -16.57 -9.54
CA ARG A 52 7.51 -17.48 -8.83
C ARG A 52 8.88 -17.49 -9.49
N SER A 53 9.91 -17.28 -8.66
CA SER A 53 11.35 -17.31 -8.97
C SER A 53 11.96 -16.07 -9.63
N LEU A 54 12.03 -14.96 -8.89
CA LEU A 54 13.01 -13.91 -9.13
C LEU A 54 13.53 -13.37 -7.79
N ALA A 55 14.85 -13.22 -7.64
CA ALA A 55 15.44 -12.48 -6.55
C ALA A 55 14.93 -11.02 -6.57
N TYR A 56 14.92 -10.34 -5.43
CA TYR A 56 14.56 -8.91 -5.41
C TYR A 56 15.56 -8.12 -6.26
N LEU A 57 15.07 -7.11 -6.99
CA LEU A 57 15.96 -6.18 -7.71
C LEU A 57 16.90 -5.42 -6.76
N SER A 58 16.38 -5.06 -5.60
CA SER A 58 17.16 -4.56 -4.46
C SER A 58 16.58 -5.16 -3.19
N ALA A 59 17.26 -6.14 -2.63
CA ALA A 59 16.96 -6.65 -1.30
C ALA A 59 17.50 -5.70 -0.22
N LYS A 60 16.72 -5.53 0.85
CA LYS A 60 17.10 -4.79 2.06
C LYS A 60 17.14 -5.76 3.22
N ASN A 61 18.28 -5.84 3.90
CA ASN A 61 18.44 -6.71 5.05
C ASN A 61 17.59 -6.19 6.21
N LEU A 62 17.11 -7.12 7.02
CA LEU A 62 16.37 -6.85 8.24
C LEU A 62 17.27 -7.27 9.40
N ASP A 63 18.03 -6.31 9.94
CA ASP A 63 19.14 -6.57 10.87
C ASP A 63 18.71 -6.29 12.32
N LYS A 64 18.03 -5.17 12.57
CA LYS A 64 17.60 -4.74 13.91
C LYS A 64 16.09 -4.63 13.97
N TRP A 65 15.41 -5.65 14.47
CA TRP A 65 13.96 -5.63 14.57
C TRP A 65 13.44 -6.37 15.78
N ILE A 66 12.22 -6.03 16.19
CA ILE A 66 11.56 -6.63 17.34
C ILE A 66 10.28 -7.34 16.91
N LEU A 67 9.97 -8.46 17.56
CA LEU A 67 8.73 -9.20 17.38
C LEU A 67 7.98 -9.25 18.72
N ILE A 68 6.86 -8.54 18.79
CA ILE A 68 6.02 -8.45 19.98
C ILE A 68 4.83 -9.40 19.82
N TYR A 69 4.60 -10.27 20.82
CA TYR A 69 3.53 -11.25 20.78
C TYR A 69 3.02 -11.57 22.18
N SER A 70 1.82 -12.13 22.30
CA SER A 70 1.27 -12.58 23.58
C SER A 70 1.81 -13.97 23.94
N GLN A 71 1.95 -14.30 25.23
CA GLN A 71 2.50 -15.58 25.72
C GLN A 71 1.89 -16.82 25.06
N ARG A 72 0.57 -16.81 24.79
CA ARG A 72 -0.11 -17.94 24.11
C ARG A 72 0.34 -18.16 22.65
N ASP A 73 0.91 -17.14 22.02
CA ASP A 73 1.39 -17.16 20.64
C ASP A 73 2.90 -17.41 20.54
N SER A 74 3.56 -17.77 21.65
CA SER A 74 5.02 -17.95 21.70
C SER A 74 5.52 -18.98 20.69
N GLN A 75 4.86 -20.15 20.59
CA GLN A 75 5.26 -21.19 19.64
C GLN A 75 5.07 -20.75 18.17
N ILE A 76 3.99 -20.02 17.86
CA ILE A 76 3.72 -19.58 16.48
C ILE A 76 4.63 -18.42 16.08
N ALA A 77 5.04 -17.58 17.03
CA ALA A 77 6.01 -16.51 16.80
C ALA A 77 7.37 -17.09 16.38
N HIS A 78 7.90 -18.07 17.11
CA HIS A 78 9.16 -18.74 16.75
C HIS A 78 9.05 -19.46 15.40
N SER A 79 7.96 -20.20 15.17
CA SER A 79 7.72 -20.88 13.89
C SER A 79 7.66 -19.89 12.72
N PHE A 80 7.08 -18.71 12.94
CA PHE A 80 7.03 -17.65 11.93
C PHE A 80 8.42 -17.09 11.59
N VAL A 81 9.26 -16.84 12.59
CA VAL A 81 10.65 -16.37 12.38
C VAL A 81 11.44 -17.39 11.56
N ASP A 82 11.33 -18.68 11.88
CA ASP A 82 11.99 -19.76 11.14
C ASP A 82 11.52 -19.82 9.68
N SER A 83 10.21 -19.70 9.45
CA SER A 83 9.64 -19.62 8.11
C SER A 83 10.11 -18.39 7.36
N LEU A 84 10.21 -17.24 8.03
CA LEU A 84 10.65 -15.98 7.43
C LEU A 84 12.10 -16.08 6.94
N TYR A 85 13.00 -16.62 7.75
CA TYR A 85 14.39 -16.85 7.37
C TYR A 85 14.50 -17.71 6.09
N LYS A 86 13.73 -18.80 6.02
CA LYS A 86 13.71 -19.72 4.88
C LYS A 86 13.20 -19.08 3.59
N VAL A 87 12.15 -18.25 3.67
CA VAL A 87 11.54 -17.64 2.47
C VAL A 87 12.26 -16.41 1.98
N CYS A 88 12.94 -15.65 2.84
CA CYS A 88 13.66 -14.43 2.45
C CYS A 88 15.01 -14.72 1.80
N THR A 89 15.67 -15.82 2.19
CA THR A 89 17.00 -16.19 1.66
C THR A 89 17.02 -16.30 0.12
N PRO A 90 16.07 -16.99 -0.55
CA PRO A 90 16.01 -17.03 -2.02
C PRO A 90 15.78 -15.68 -2.69
N PHE A 91 15.22 -14.70 -1.98
CA PHE A 91 15.02 -13.33 -2.49
C PHE A 91 16.25 -12.43 -2.31
N GLY A 92 17.33 -12.95 -1.69
CA GLY A 92 18.55 -12.18 -1.42
C GLY A 92 18.45 -11.27 -0.20
N MET A 93 17.42 -11.44 0.64
CA MET A 93 17.19 -10.66 1.86
C MET A 93 17.71 -11.43 3.07
N ARG A 94 18.74 -10.91 3.75
CA ARG A 94 19.15 -11.43 5.07
C ARG A 94 18.15 -10.96 6.13
N VAL A 95 17.75 -11.89 6.99
CA VAL A 95 16.89 -11.61 8.14
C VAL A 95 17.61 -12.12 9.38
N ASP A 96 18.02 -11.21 10.25
CA ASP A 96 18.61 -11.56 11.54
C ASP A 96 17.52 -11.98 12.53
N PHE A 97 17.90 -12.71 13.57
CA PHE A 97 16.94 -13.13 14.60
C PHE A 97 16.43 -11.91 15.38
N PRO A 98 15.10 -11.71 15.51
CA PRO A 98 14.55 -10.53 16.19
C PRO A 98 14.76 -10.58 17.70
N GLU A 99 14.64 -9.41 18.34
CA GLU A 99 14.35 -9.39 19.77
C GLU A 99 12.89 -9.83 20.01
N MET A 100 12.74 -10.98 20.67
CA MET A 100 11.44 -11.59 20.97
C MET A 100 10.87 -10.98 22.27
N ILE A 101 9.78 -10.24 22.16
CA ILE A 101 9.12 -9.58 23.29
C ILE A 101 7.79 -10.27 23.58
N GLU A 102 7.79 -11.10 24.61
CA GLU A 102 6.59 -11.78 25.09
C GLU A 102 5.80 -10.88 26.05
N LEU A 103 4.51 -10.70 25.77
CA LEU A 103 3.56 -9.96 26.60
C LEU A 103 2.68 -10.93 27.42
N PRO A 104 2.30 -10.55 28.66
CA PRO A 104 1.42 -11.36 29.49
C PRO A 104 -0.01 -11.44 28.95
N ASP A 105 -0.43 -10.42 28.20
CA ASP A 105 -1.76 -10.30 27.62
C ASP A 105 -1.71 -9.54 26.28
N ASP A 106 -2.86 -9.45 25.61
CA ASP A 106 -3.00 -8.86 24.27
C ASP A 106 -3.69 -7.47 24.33
N ARG A 107 -3.57 -6.76 25.45
CA ARG A 107 -4.12 -5.41 25.62
C ARG A 107 -3.26 -4.36 24.89
N SER A 108 -3.91 -3.33 24.34
CA SER A 108 -3.23 -2.26 23.61
C SER A 108 -2.13 -1.59 24.42
N GLU A 109 -2.35 -1.37 25.71
CA GLU A 109 -1.42 -0.72 26.62
C GLU A 109 -0.14 -1.55 26.82
N ALA A 110 -0.24 -2.87 26.79
CA ALA A 110 0.93 -3.75 26.91
C ALA A 110 1.83 -3.63 25.67
N PHE A 111 1.23 -3.61 24.47
CA PHE A 111 1.99 -3.36 23.23
C PHE A 111 2.61 -1.97 23.21
N ILE A 112 1.85 -0.93 23.57
CA ILE A 112 2.34 0.45 23.57
C ILE A 112 3.53 0.60 24.52
N ARG A 113 3.43 0.10 25.76
CA ARG A 113 4.54 0.14 26.71
C ARG A 113 5.77 -0.62 26.22
N ALA A 114 5.58 -1.79 25.61
CA ALA A 114 6.69 -2.54 25.04
C ALA A 114 7.38 -1.78 23.90
N ILE A 115 6.60 -1.11 23.05
CA ILE A 115 7.10 -0.24 21.98
C ILE A 115 7.86 0.95 22.58
N GLU A 116 7.27 1.70 23.49
CA GLU A 116 7.91 2.88 24.11
C GLU A 116 9.23 2.54 24.79
N ASN A 117 9.35 1.35 25.39
CA ASN A 117 10.56 0.90 26.07
C ASN A 117 11.69 0.44 25.12
N LYS A 118 11.36 0.04 23.89
CA LYS A 118 12.30 -0.66 22.99
C LYS A 118 12.52 0.05 21.67
N ALA A 119 11.50 0.75 21.18
CA ALA A 119 11.54 1.46 19.91
C ALA A 119 12.59 2.56 19.97
N ASN A 120 13.46 2.56 18.96
CA ASN A 120 14.48 3.56 18.80
C ASN A 120 14.78 3.75 17.31
N PRO A 121 15.42 4.86 16.90
CA PRO A 121 15.66 5.16 15.49
C PRO A 121 16.58 4.17 14.75
N GLN A 122 17.27 3.27 15.46
CA GLN A 122 18.11 2.25 14.82
C GLN A 122 17.36 0.95 14.51
N LEU A 123 16.10 0.81 14.93
CA LEU A 123 15.29 -0.32 14.55
C LEU A 123 14.81 -0.18 13.10
N ASP A 124 14.97 -1.25 12.33
CA ASP A 124 14.45 -1.40 10.98
C ASP A 124 12.93 -1.64 10.99
N LEU A 125 12.43 -2.39 11.98
CA LEU A 125 11.04 -2.83 12.02
C LEU A 125 10.53 -3.15 13.44
N VAL A 126 9.26 -2.82 13.68
CA VAL A 126 8.45 -3.37 14.78
C VAL A 126 7.37 -4.30 14.20
N CYS A 127 7.42 -5.58 14.52
CA CYS A 127 6.37 -6.53 14.16
C CYS A 127 5.55 -6.92 15.37
N CYS A 128 4.21 -6.90 15.25
CA CYS A 128 3.32 -7.33 16.32
C CYS A 128 2.41 -8.47 15.85
N ILE A 129 2.38 -9.58 16.59
CA ILE A 129 1.39 -10.65 16.42
C ILE A 129 0.21 -10.33 17.32
N LEU A 130 -0.90 -9.96 16.69
CA LEU A 130 -2.16 -9.64 17.34
C LEU A 130 -3.05 -10.87 17.40
N THR A 131 -3.80 -11.04 18.49
CA THR A 131 -4.59 -12.26 18.61
C THR A 131 -5.94 -12.21 17.89
N ASN A 132 -6.44 -11.00 17.62
CA ASN A 132 -7.71 -10.74 16.93
C ASN A 132 -7.58 -9.47 16.07
N ASN A 133 -8.56 -9.24 15.19
CA ASN A 133 -8.56 -8.11 14.25
C ASN A 133 -9.21 -6.84 14.84
N ARG A 134 -8.96 -6.55 16.13
CA ARG A 134 -9.44 -5.33 16.77
C ARG A 134 -8.79 -4.10 16.17
N LYS A 135 -9.60 -3.28 15.49
CA LYS A 135 -9.17 -2.07 14.78
C LYS A 135 -8.57 -1.03 15.73
N ASP A 136 -9.21 -0.79 16.87
CA ASP A 136 -8.79 0.17 17.87
C ASP A 136 -7.38 -0.11 18.41
N ARG A 137 -7.03 -1.38 18.66
CA ARG A 137 -5.66 -1.77 19.06
C ARG A 137 -4.65 -1.52 17.94
N CYS A 138 -4.97 -1.95 16.71
CA CYS A 138 -4.10 -1.75 15.55
C CYS A 138 -3.84 -0.26 15.30
N ASP A 139 -4.89 0.56 15.39
CA ASP A 139 -4.81 2.01 15.20
C ASP A 139 -3.99 2.66 16.32
N ALA A 140 -4.16 2.26 17.59
CA ALA A 140 -3.38 2.78 18.71
C ALA A 140 -1.88 2.44 18.58
N ILE A 141 -1.53 1.19 18.24
CA ILE A 141 -0.14 0.77 18.00
C ILE A 141 0.47 1.57 16.84
N LYS A 142 -0.26 1.70 15.72
CA LYS A 142 0.20 2.47 14.56
C LYS A 142 0.38 3.94 14.87
N ASN A 143 -0.49 4.53 15.70
CA ASN A 143 -0.39 5.93 16.08
C ASN A 143 0.94 6.21 16.78
N VAL A 144 1.31 5.40 17.77
CA VAL A 144 2.60 5.52 18.47
C VAL A 144 3.77 5.35 17.51
N LEU A 145 3.70 4.35 16.62
CA LEU A 145 4.78 4.05 15.66
C LEU A 145 4.86 5.03 14.47
N TYR A 146 3.89 5.92 14.30
CA TYR A 146 3.91 6.97 13.27
C TYR A 146 4.16 8.36 13.84
N VAL A 147 3.74 8.63 15.08
CA VAL A 147 3.78 9.96 15.68
C VAL A 147 4.91 10.07 16.70
N ASP A 148 4.94 9.17 17.68
CA ASP A 148 5.82 9.30 18.85
C ASP A 148 7.18 8.61 18.65
N CYS A 149 7.19 7.42 18.05
CA CYS A 149 8.36 6.60 17.80
C CYS A 149 8.38 6.09 16.35
N PRO A 150 8.73 6.95 15.36
CA PRO A 150 8.63 6.60 13.94
C PRO A 150 9.51 5.41 13.54
N VAL A 151 8.90 4.23 13.42
CA VAL A 151 9.55 2.99 12.97
C VAL A 151 8.59 2.23 12.06
N PRO A 152 9.03 1.72 10.90
CA PRO A 152 8.20 0.85 10.08
C PRO A 152 7.59 -0.27 10.91
N SER A 153 6.30 -0.56 10.70
CA SER A 153 5.60 -1.54 11.52
C SER A 153 4.76 -2.50 10.69
N GLN A 154 4.64 -3.75 11.14
CA GLN A 154 3.84 -4.77 10.48
C GLN A 154 3.03 -5.58 11.49
N MET A 155 1.72 -5.62 11.28
CA MET A 155 0.79 -6.33 12.15
C MET A 155 0.44 -7.68 11.52
N LEU A 156 0.62 -8.76 12.26
CA LEU A 156 0.24 -10.11 11.87
C LEU A 156 -0.90 -10.59 12.76
N LEU A 157 -1.84 -11.33 12.19
CA LEU A 157 -2.91 -11.94 12.96
C LEU A 157 -2.52 -13.38 13.31
N SER A 158 -2.52 -13.74 14.59
CA SER A 158 -2.18 -15.10 15.06
C SER A 158 -2.99 -16.17 14.32
N LYS A 159 -4.30 -15.96 14.17
CA LYS A 159 -5.19 -16.84 13.38
C LYS A 159 -4.72 -17.08 11.94
N THR A 160 -4.04 -16.12 11.31
CA THR A 160 -3.53 -16.27 9.94
C THR A 160 -2.28 -17.15 9.91
N LEU A 161 -1.41 -17.03 10.92
CA LEU A 161 -0.19 -17.83 11.05
C LEU A 161 -0.50 -19.29 11.37
N GLN A 162 -1.54 -19.54 12.18
CA GLN A 162 -1.96 -20.88 12.60
C GLN A 162 -2.66 -21.69 11.50
N LYS A 163 -2.96 -21.10 10.34
CA LYS A 163 -3.63 -21.84 9.25
C LYS A 163 -2.70 -22.93 8.69
N PRO A 164 -3.12 -24.21 8.71
CA PRO A 164 -2.30 -25.31 8.21
C PRO A 164 -1.82 -25.06 6.77
N GLY A 165 -0.52 -25.23 6.54
CA GLY A 165 0.10 -25.08 5.21
C GLY A 165 0.21 -23.64 4.68
N GLN A 166 -0.26 -22.61 5.41
CA GLN A 166 -0.20 -21.22 4.92
C GLN A 166 0.99 -20.41 5.46
N LEU A 167 1.64 -20.87 6.52
CA LEU A 167 2.70 -20.11 7.21
C LEU A 167 3.80 -19.62 6.25
N MET A 168 4.29 -20.49 5.36
CA MET A 168 5.30 -20.12 4.36
C MET A 168 4.80 -19.04 3.39
N SER A 169 3.54 -19.11 2.93
CA SER A 169 2.97 -18.08 2.06
C SER A 169 2.80 -16.75 2.77
N VAL A 170 2.41 -16.78 4.04
CA VAL A 170 2.29 -15.58 4.88
C VAL A 170 3.67 -14.96 5.09
N ALA A 171 4.68 -15.77 5.42
CA ALA A 171 6.05 -15.32 5.56
C ALA A 171 6.61 -14.75 4.25
N THR A 172 6.33 -15.35 3.08
CA THR A 172 6.76 -14.80 1.79
C THR A 172 6.15 -13.42 1.55
N LYS A 173 4.84 -13.25 1.80
CA LYS A 173 4.16 -11.96 1.64
C LYS A 173 4.72 -10.92 2.62
N PHE A 174 4.98 -11.33 3.86
CA PHE A 174 5.64 -10.49 4.85
C PHE A 174 7.01 -10.03 4.36
N GLY A 175 7.88 -10.93 3.89
CA GLY A 175 9.20 -10.57 3.36
C GLY A 175 9.12 -9.54 2.22
N ILE A 176 8.17 -9.71 1.31
CA ILE A 176 7.92 -8.76 0.20
C ILE A 176 7.52 -7.38 0.76
N GLU A 177 6.57 -7.35 1.71
CA GLU A 177 6.09 -6.11 2.32
C GLU A 177 7.20 -5.38 3.11
N ILE A 178 8.03 -6.11 3.86
CA ILE A 178 9.13 -5.52 4.62
C ILE A 178 10.22 -5.00 3.69
N ASN A 179 10.57 -5.75 2.65
CA ASN A 179 11.52 -5.27 1.65
C ASN A 179 11.06 -3.93 1.07
N ALA A 180 9.78 -3.80 0.70
CA ALA A 180 9.22 -2.54 0.22
C ALA A 180 9.27 -1.41 1.27
N LYS A 181 8.95 -1.71 2.54
CA LYS A 181 8.99 -0.72 3.64
C LYS A 181 10.39 -0.21 3.94
N LEU A 182 11.41 -1.06 3.76
CA LEU A 182 12.82 -0.70 3.91
C LEU A 182 13.41 -0.07 2.65
N VAL A 183 12.57 0.35 1.70
CA VAL A 183 12.97 0.98 0.43
C VAL A 183 13.75 0.02 -0.48
N GLY A 184 13.43 -1.26 -0.39
CA GLY A 184 13.84 -2.30 -1.32
C GLY A 184 12.99 -2.29 -2.58
N GLU A 185 13.55 -2.82 -3.66
CA GLU A 185 12.94 -2.84 -4.99
C GLU A 185 12.63 -4.29 -5.35
N ILE A 186 11.35 -4.61 -5.57
CA ILE A 186 10.92 -6.00 -5.79
C ILE A 186 10.95 -6.33 -7.29
N TRP A 187 10.19 -5.58 -8.09
CA TRP A 187 10.17 -5.66 -9.55
C TRP A 187 10.07 -4.25 -10.14
N ALA A 188 10.60 -4.07 -11.35
CA ALA A 188 10.68 -2.78 -12.03
C ALA A 188 9.87 -2.79 -13.32
N SER A 189 9.34 -1.63 -13.66
CA SER A 189 8.76 -1.36 -14.97
C SER A 189 9.40 -0.07 -15.47
N LYS A 190 10.12 -0.14 -16.60
CA LYS A 190 10.75 1.06 -17.18
C LYS A 190 9.67 1.96 -17.74
N THR A 191 9.34 3.03 -17.01
CA THR A 191 8.40 4.04 -17.47
C THR A 191 8.77 5.42 -16.95
N LEU A 192 8.14 6.41 -17.55
CA LEU A 192 8.06 7.79 -17.07
C LEU A 192 7.53 7.90 -15.62
N MET A 193 7.62 9.11 -15.03
CA MET A 193 7.17 9.35 -13.65
C MET A 193 5.64 9.16 -13.51
N ARG A 194 5.23 8.32 -12.57
CA ARG A 194 3.81 8.06 -12.28
C ARG A 194 3.41 8.73 -10.98
N ILE A 195 2.24 9.35 -10.98
CA ILE A 195 1.63 9.97 -9.81
C ILE A 195 0.26 9.32 -9.60
N GLY A 196 -0.01 8.83 -8.40
CA GLY A 196 -1.33 8.38 -7.96
C GLY A 196 -1.93 9.40 -6.99
N ILE A 197 -3.20 9.77 -7.20
CA ILE A 197 -3.94 10.65 -6.32
C ILE A 197 -5.27 9.99 -5.96
N ASP A 198 -5.48 9.74 -4.67
CA ASP A 198 -6.72 9.19 -4.13
C ASP A 198 -7.27 10.08 -3.01
N THR A 199 -8.57 10.02 -2.76
CA THR A 199 -9.26 10.80 -1.72
C THR A 199 -10.05 9.88 -0.81
N TYR A 200 -9.79 9.98 0.48
CA TYR A 200 -10.49 9.28 1.53
C TYR A 200 -11.27 10.26 2.40
N ARG A 201 -12.55 9.96 2.64
CA ARG A 201 -13.37 10.71 3.60
C ARG A 201 -13.69 9.81 4.79
N ASP A 202 -13.31 10.27 5.97
CA ASP A 202 -13.71 9.59 7.19
C ASP A 202 -15.22 9.77 7.42
N SER A 203 -15.87 8.68 7.80
CA SER A 203 -17.28 8.67 8.18
C SER A 203 -17.57 9.46 9.45
N GLN A 204 -16.59 9.58 10.36
CA GLN A 204 -16.74 10.26 11.65
C GLN A 204 -16.40 11.75 11.55
N SER A 205 -15.31 12.11 10.84
CA SER A 205 -14.98 13.51 10.53
C SER A 205 -15.59 13.94 9.18
N ARG A 206 -16.81 14.47 9.20
CA ARG A 206 -17.47 14.97 7.97
C ARG A 206 -16.91 16.30 7.45
N SER A 207 -16.08 16.99 8.22
CA SER A 207 -15.62 18.35 7.94
C SER A 207 -14.38 18.42 7.03
N SER A 208 -13.65 17.31 6.87
CA SER A 208 -12.46 17.25 6.02
C SER A 208 -12.32 15.89 5.33
N GLN A 209 -11.56 15.86 4.24
CA GLN A 209 -11.15 14.63 3.57
C GLN A 209 -9.63 14.60 3.43
N MET A 210 -9.06 13.40 3.44
CA MET A 210 -7.63 13.20 3.26
C MET A 210 -7.35 12.87 1.80
N VAL A 211 -6.37 13.54 1.20
CA VAL A 211 -5.90 13.26 -0.15
C VAL A 211 -4.56 12.57 -0.05
N GLY A 212 -4.46 11.35 -0.56
CA GLY A 212 -3.18 10.68 -0.77
C GLY A 212 -2.60 11.10 -2.11
N PHE A 213 -1.35 11.57 -2.11
CA PHE A 213 -0.57 11.85 -3.31
C PHE A 213 0.70 11.01 -3.26
N VAL A 214 0.96 10.21 -4.29
CA VAL A 214 2.12 9.32 -4.31
C VAL A 214 2.81 9.41 -5.66
N ALA A 215 4.08 9.80 -5.68
CA ALA A 215 4.84 9.98 -6.92
C ALA A 215 6.04 9.02 -7.00
N SER A 216 6.24 8.34 -8.13
CA SER A 216 7.46 7.56 -8.35
C SER A 216 8.68 8.48 -8.46
N ILE A 217 9.80 8.13 -7.82
CA ILE A 217 11.01 8.98 -7.79
C ILE A 217 12.20 8.42 -8.56
N ASN A 218 12.05 7.26 -9.20
CA ASN A 218 13.08 6.66 -10.02
C ASN A 218 12.51 6.10 -11.34
N PRO A 219 13.30 6.01 -12.42
CA PRO A 219 12.87 5.55 -13.75
C PRO A 219 12.29 4.13 -13.80
N THR A 220 12.59 3.31 -12.79
CA THR A 220 12.09 1.93 -12.67
C THR A 220 10.74 1.84 -11.98
N CYS A 221 10.19 2.96 -11.50
CA CYS A 221 8.93 3.06 -10.76
C CYS A 221 8.84 2.08 -9.58
N THR A 222 9.96 1.91 -8.86
CA THR A 222 10.07 1.01 -7.70
C THR A 222 10.12 1.75 -6.37
N ARG A 223 10.46 3.04 -6.39
CA ARG A 223 10.47 3.90 -5.20
C ARG A 223 9.46 5.02 -5.36
N TYR A 224 8.73 5.30 -4.29
CA TYR A 224 7.64 6.25 -4.27
C TYR A 224 7.77 7.25 -3.14
N TYR A 225 7.29 8.47 -3.39
CA TYR A 225 7.27 9.59 -2.46
C TYR A 225 5.83 9.91 -2.08
N PRO A 226 5.38 9.47 -0.90
CA PRO A 226 4.03 9.73 -0.44
C PRO A 226 3.90 11.11 0.21
N ARG A 227 2.72 11.69 0.07
CA ARG A 227 2.25 12.92 0.71
C ARG A 227 0.78 12.78 1.04
N VAL A 228 0.36 13.45 2.12
CA VAL A 228 -1.04 13.53 2.53
C VAL A 228 -1.42 14.99 2.62
N ILE A 229 -2.60 15.34 2.11
CA ILE A 229 -3.19 16.67 2.20
C ILE A 229 -4.48 16.54 3.00
N GLU A 230 -4.62 17.31 4.08
CA GLU A 230 -5.92 17.51 4.72
C GLU A 230 -6.71 18.55 3.91
N GLN A 231 -7.78 18.12 3.27
CA GLN A 231 -8.62 18.97 2.45
C GLN A 231 -9.89 19.35 3.20
N ARG A 232 -9.99 20.63 3.60
CA ARG A 232 -11.22 21.23 4.15
C ARG A 232 -12.01 22.01 3.09
N SER A 233 -11.31 22.52 2.08
CA SER A 233 -11.88 23.25 0.95
C SER A 233 -11.19 22.91 -0.37
N THR A 234 -11.76 23.34 -1.51
CA THR A 234 -11.09 23.24 -2.82
C THR A 234 -9.78 24.02 -2.88
N LYS A 235 -9.65 25.12 -2.13
CA LYS A 235 -8.41 25.91 -2.06
C LYS A 235 -7.28 25.13 -1.40
N ASP A 236 -7.58 24.42 -0.30
CA ASP A 236 -6.60 23.59 0.40
C ASP A 236 -6.10 22.45 -0.49
N PHE A 237 -7.01 21.86 -1.28
CA PHE A 237 -6.66 20.84 -2.27
C PHE A 237 -5.68 21.37 -3.31
N ILE A 238 -6.02 22.50 -3.95
CA ILE A 238 -5.17 23.09 -4.98
C ILE A 238 -3.81 23.45 -4.40
N SER A 239 -3.78 24.16 -3.27
CA SER A 239 -2.54 24.54 -2.58
C SER A 239 -1.69 23.32 -2.20
N GLY A 240 -2.31 22.29 -1.62
CA GLY A 240 -1.67 21.03 -1.26
C GLY A 240 -1.11 20.30 -2.48
N LEU A 241 -1.86 20.23 -3.58
CA LEU A 241 -1.36 19.68 -4.84
C LEU A 241 -0.15 20.44 -5.37
N LYS A 242 -0.15 21.79 -5.24
CA LYS A 242 1.02 22.59 -5.67
C LYS A 242 2.27 22.17 -4.93
N SER A 243 2.18 22.13 -3.60
CA SER A 243 3.27 21.71 -2.73
C SER A 243 3.72 20.26 -2.99
N CYS A 244 2.76 19.33 -3.17
CA CYS A 244 3.07 17.92 -3.45
C CYS A 244 3.83 17.75 -4.77
N MET A 245 3.37 18.41 -5.84
CA MET A 245 4.00 18.32 -7.16
C MET A 245 5.42 18.90 -7.15
N GLN A 246 5.61 20.09 -6.58
CA GLN A 246 6.94 20.72 -6.46
C GLN A 246 7.91 19.83 -5.70
N ASN A 247 7.50 19.32 -4.54
CA ASN A 247 8.33 18.43 -3.72
C ASN A 247 8.66 17.11 -4.46
N ALA A 248 7.71 16.57 -5.21
CA ALA A 248 7.92 15.34 -5.98
C ALA A 248 8.93 15.54 -7.13
N LEU A 249 8.83 16.64 -7.87
CA LEU A 249 9.78 16.99 -8.93
C LEU A 249 11.18 17.24 -8.38
N GLN A 250 11.29 18.02 -7.29
CA GLN A 250 12.55 18.24 -6.60
C GLN A 250 13.17 16.93 -6.11
N LYS A 251 12.35 16.03 -5.55
CA LYS A 251 12.83 14.72 -5.09
C LYS A 251 13.27 13.84 -6.26
N TYR A 252 12.55 13.84 -7.37
CA TYR A 252 12.93 13.13 -8.58
C TYR A 252 14.26 13.65 -9.14
N HIS A 253 14.41 14.97 -9.27
CA HIS A 253 15.66 15.58 -9.72
C HIS A 253 16.82 15.27 -8.79
N HIS A 254 16.61 15.35 -7.48
CA HIS A 254 17.64 15.00 -6.50
C HIS A 254 18.11 13.54 -6.61
N VAL A 255 17.21 12.60 -6.93
CA VAL A 255 17.56 11.17 -7.06
C VAL A 255 18.20 10.85 -8.42
N ASN A 256 17.79 11.52 -9.50
CA ASN A 256 18.15 11.14 -10.87
C ASN A 256 19.09 12.15 -11.57
N GLY A 257 19.32 13.32 -10.99
CA GLY A 257 20.09 14.42 -11.59
C GLY A 257 19.37 15.16 -12.73
N VAL A 258 18.15 14.72 -13.09
CA VAL A 258 17.34 15.29 -14.17
C VAL A 258 15.87 15.29 -13.78
N LEU A 259 15.10 16.22 -14.35
CA LEU A 259 13.65 16.22 -14.26
C LEU A 259 13.04 15.09 -15.11
N PRO A 260 11.85 14.59 -14.76
CA PRO A 260 11.20 13.53 -15.50
C PRO A 260 10.73 14.05 -16.87
N ALA A 261 11.07 13.35 -17.95
CA ALA A 261 10.69 13.77 -19.30
C ALA A 261 9.17 13.72 -19.56
N LYS A 262 8.46 12.85 -18.84
CA LYS A 262 7.00 12.70 -18.93
C LYS A 262 6.44 12.34 -17.56
N ILE A 263 5.22 12.78 -17.31
CA ILE A 263 4.48 12.51 -16.07
C ILE A 263 3.10 11.99 -16.43
N ILE A 264 2.71 10.85 -15.86
CA ILE A 264 1.33 10.35 -15.92
C ILE A 264 0.71 10.47 -14.53
N VAL A 265 -0.46 11.11 -14.46
CA VAL A 265 -1.24 11.26 -13.23
C VAL A 265 -2.46 10.35 -13.32
N TYR A 266 -2.57 9.40 -12.40
CA TYR A 266 -3.74 8.58 -12.15
C TYR A 266 -4.52 9.16 -10.97
N ARG A 267 -5.73 9.65 -11.24
CA ARG A 267 -6.61 10.23 -10.21
C ARG A 267 -7.84 9.33 -10.05
N ASP A 268 -7.96 8.68 -8.89
CA ASP A 268 -9.10 7.82 -8.56
C ASP A 268 -10.30 8.63 -8.00
N GLY A 269 -11.51 8.08 -8.03
CA GLY A 269 -12.67 8.66 -7.35
C GLY A 269 -13.20 9.97 -7.95
N VAL A 270 -12.94 10.23 -9.23
CA VAL A 270 -13.55 11.34 -9.98
C VAL A 270 -14.82 10.83 -10.63
N ASN A 271 -15.96 11.45 -10.30
CA ASN A 271 -17.22 11.20 -11.01
C ASN A 271 -17.36 12.14 -12.22
N ASP A 272 -18.30 11.83 -13.13
CA ASP A 272 -18.50 12.60 -14.37
C ASP A 272 -18.75 14.10 -14.10
N LEU A 273 -19.44 14.42 -13.01
CA LEU A 273 -19.73 15.79 -12.59
C LEU A 273 -18.47 16.56 -12.14
N GLN A 274 -17.44 15.85 -11.68
CA GLN A 274 -16.16 16.43 -11.26
C GLN A 274 -15.13 16.49 -12.38
N LEU A 275 -15.38 15.82 -13.52
CA LEU A 275 -14.41 15.72 -14.62
C LEU A 275 -14.08 17.08 -15.22
N LEU A 276 -15.09 17.94 -15.40
CA LEU A 276 -14.92 19.31 -15.88
C LEU A 276 -14.05 20.13 -14.93
N ASP A 277 -14.37 20.13 -13.63
CA ASP A 277 -13.56 20.82 -12.62
C ASP A 277 -12.10 20.32 -12.57
N VAL A 278 -11.89 19.01 -12.73
CA VAL A 278 -10.53 18.45 -12.80
C VAL A 278 -9.78 18.95 -14.03
N THR A 279 -10.44 18.93 -15.18
CA THR A 279 -9.82 19.26 -16.47
C THR A 279 -9.54 20.75 -16.57
N GLU A 280 -10.47 21.59 -16.12
CA GLU A 280 -10.41 23.05 -16.27
C GLU A 280 -9.67 23.75 -15.13
N ASN A 281 -9.75 23.24 -13.89
CA ASN A 281 -9.18 23.93 -12.72
C ASN A 281 -7.96 23.23 -12.10
N LYS A 282 -7.85 21.89 -12.19
CA LYS A 282 -6.79 21.14 -11.49
C LYS A 282 -5.61 20.79 -12.39
N LEU A 283 -5.85 20.35 -13.63
CA LEU A 283 -4.78 20.04 -14.58
C LEU A 283 -3.93 21.27 -14.94
N PRO A 284 -4.50 22.46 -15.20
CA PRO A 284 -3.69 23.63 -15.52
C PRO A 284 -2.74 24.03 -14.39
N VAL A 285 -3.17 23.85 -13.14
CA VAL A 285 -2.33 24.08 -11.96
C VAL A 285 -1.11 23.15 -11.96
N LEU A 286 -1.29 21.87 -12.27
CA LEU A 286 -0.18 20.91 -12.34
C LEU A 286 0.81 21.28 -13.45
N ASN A 287 0.31 21.67 -14.62
CA ASN A 287 1.15 22.10 -15.74
C ASN A 287 1.92 23.39 -15.41
N GLU A 288 1.27 24.37 -14.79
CA GLU A 288 1.88 25.62 -14.35
C GLU A 288 3.08 25.36 -13.43
N ILE A 289 2.97 24.37 -12.54
CA ILE A 289 4.04 24.00 -11.62
C ILE A 289 5.22 23.37 -12.35
N CYS A 290 4.96 22.46 -13.30
CA CYS A 290 6.02 21.89 -14.12
C CYS A 290 6.80 23.01 -14.80
N MET A 291 6.12 23.89 -15.55
CA MET A 291 6.75 24.99 -16.29
C MET A 291 7.57 25.94 -15.40
N LYS A 292 7.17 26.13 -14.14
CA LYS A 292 7.89 26.98 -13.16
C LYS A 292 9.06 26.28 -12.47
N THR A 293 9.22 24.97 -12.63
CA THR A 293 10.25 24.20 -11.91
C THR A 293 11.65 24.44 -12.47
N GLN A 294 11.77 24.59 -13.79
CA GLN A 294 13.03 24.92 -14.46
C GLN A 294 12.73 25.63 -15.79
N GLU A 295 13.55 26.61 -16.15
CA GLU A 295 13.45 27.29 -17.44
C GLU A 295 13.61 26.30 -18.59
N GLY A 296 12.65 26.29 -19.52
CA GLY A 296 12.62 25.37 -20.67
C GLY A 296 12.09 23.96 -20.38
N TYR A 297 11.49 23.71 -19.20
CA TYR A 297 10.82 22.44 -18.92
C TYR A 297 9.35 22.49 -19.34
N GLU A 298 9.01 21.69 -20.36
CA GLU A 298 7.67 21.57 -20.97
C GLU A 298 7.05 20.18 -20.77
#